data_AF-A0A811L5R5-F1
#
_entry.id   AF-A0A811L5R5-F1
#
_cell.length_a   1.000
_cell.length_b   1.000
_cell.length_c   1.000
_cell.angle_alpha   90.00
_cell.angle_beta   90.00
_cell.angle_gamma   90.00
#
_symmetry.space_group_name_H-M   'P 1'
#
loop_
_entity.id
_entity.type
_entity.pdbx_description
1 polymer ?
#
loop_
_entity_poly.entity_id
_entity_poly.type
_entity_poly.pdbx_seq_one_letter_code
_entity_poly.pdbx_strand_id
1 'polypeptide(L)'
;MKLLVFTLIVKVVGYYAFTIPLPFGGINIDKNAQGETSVDTFSNLNFFGYGANTGFKVKGGDSGLTLEPRNEILVKNKNYGVNSTFGFEKEKGIAVDSDVSAGDNTFHGGLGKEGQFINEIGQATQQQAAERKALPESVGKLG
;
A
#
# COMPACT_ATOMS: atom_id res chain seq x y z
N MET A 1 39.41 -45.66 9.39
CA MET A 1 38.43 -44.75 10.01
C MET A 1 38.40 -43.47 9.16
N LYS A 2 37.38 -43.30 8.31
CA LYS A 2 37.26 -42.13 7.41
C LYS A 2 36.56 -41.00 8.17
N LEU A 3 37.28 -39.91 8.43
CA LEU A 3 36.73 -38.70 9.05
C LEU A 3 36.15 -37.81 7.94
N LEU A 4 34.83 -37.77 7.82
CA LEU A 4 34.10 -36.88 6.93
C LEU A 4 34.12 -35.47 7.53
N VAL A 5 34.90 -34.57 6.92
CA VAL A 5 34.84 -33.14 7.21
C VAL A 5 33.63 -32.57 6.47
N PHE A 6 32.54 -32.32 7.20
CA PHE A 6 31.41 -31.53 6.70
C PHE A 6 31.79 -30.05 6.72
N THR A 7 32.12 -29.50 5.56
CA THR A 7 32.32 -28.07 5.38
C THR A 7 30.97 -27.37 5.38
N LEU A 8 30.58 -26.78 6.51
CA LEU A 8 29.41 -25.90 6.61
C LEU A 8 29.76 -24.55 5.95
N ILE A 9 29.44 -24.38 4.67
CA ILE A 9 29.56 -23.09 3.98
C ILE A 9 28.41 -22.20 4.48
N VAL A 10 28.68 -21.42 5.53
CA VAL A 10 27.77 -20.34 5.95
C VAL A 10 27.89 -19.22 4.91
N LYS A 11 26.95 -19.18 3.96
CA LYS A 11 26.76 -18.01 3.11
C LYS A 11 26.28 -16.85 3.99
N VAL A 12 27.17 -15.92 4.29
CA VAL A 12 26.81 -14.61 4.85
C VAL A 12 26.10 -13.85 3.73
N VAL A 13 24.77 -13.94 3.68
CA VAL A 13 23.94 -13.09 2.83
C VAL A 13 23.97 -11.71 3.47
N GLY A 14 24.74 -10.80 2.85
CA GLY A 14 24.78 -9.40 3.27
C GLY A 14 23.44 -8.74 2.98
N TYR A 15 22.57 -8.68 3.99
CA TYR A 15 21.36 -7.86 3.96
C TYR A 15 21.79 -6.41 4.16
N TYR A 16 21.54 -5.58 3.15
CA TYR A 16 21.75 -4.15 3.23
C TYR A 16 20.41 -3.46 3.04
N ALA A 17 19.88 -2.92 4.15
CA ALA A 17 18.78 -1.97 4.14
C ALA A 17 19.33 -0.63 4.63
N PHE A 18 19.12 0.42 3.85
CA PHE A 18 19.51 1.77 4.27
C PHE A 18 18.42 2.78 3.95
N THR A 19 18.23 3.73 4.87
CA THR A 19 17.25 4.81 4.78
C THR A 19 17.97 6.14 4.81
N ILE A 20 17.70 6.99 3.83
CA ILE A 20 18.11 8.40 3.82
C ILE A 20 16.91 9.23 4.30
N PRO A 21 16.91 9.75 5.54
CA PRO A 21 15.84 10.60 6.02
C PRO A 21 15.89 11.98 5.36
N LEU A 22 14.71 12.50 5.00
CA LEU A 22 14.47 13.86 4.53
C LEU A 22 13.49 14.56 5.49
N PRO A 23 13.49 15.91 5.59
CA PRO A 23 12.66 16.63 6.56
C PRO A 23 11.16 16.30 6.53
N PHE A 24 10.65 15.81 5.40
CA PHE A 24 9.25 15.45 5.20
C PHE A 24 9.07 14.08 4.55
N GLY A 25 10.09 13.23 4.58
CA GLY A 25 10.08 11.98 3.82
C GLY A 25 11.35 11.15 3.95
N GLY A 26 11.54 10.19 3.06
CA GLY A 26 12.77 9.42 3.00
C GLY A 26 12.91 8.62 1.73
N ILE A 27 14.14 8.18 1.48
CA ILE A 27 14.46 7.19 0.46
C ILE A 27 14.91 5.92 1.17
N ASN A 28 14.23 4.80 0.94
CA ASN A 28 14.62 3.49 1.44
C ASN A 28 15.14 2.65 0.28
N ILE A 29 16.25 1.97 0.50
CA ILE A 29 16.73 0.92 -0.39
C ILE A 29 16.85 -0.36 0.43
N ASP A 30 16.13 -1.39 0.01
CA ASP A 30 16.09 -2.70 0.66
C ASP A 30 16.42 -3.79 -0.35
N LYS A 31 17.20 -4.79 0.08
CA LYS A 31 17.42 -6.01 -0.67
C LYS A 31 16.95 -7.21 0.16
N ASN A 32 16.01 -7.98 -0.38
CA ASN A 32 15.47 -9.16 0.29
C ASN A 32 16.33 -10.41 0.06
N ALA A 33 15.96 -11.51 0.74
CA ALA A 33 16.67 -12.79 0.73
C ALA A 33 16.74 -13.44 -0.66
N GLN A 34 15.80 -13.08 -1.54
CA GLN A 34 15.65 -13.56 -2.90
C GLN A 34 16.47 -12.72 -3.90
N GLY A 35 17.16 -11.67 -3.42
CA GLY A 35 17.98 -10.80 -4.25
C GLY A 35 17.20 -9.67 -4.93
N GLU A 36 15.89 -9.56 -4.71
CA GLU A 36 15.09 -8.45 -5.19
C GLU A 36 15.51 -7.17 -4.47
N THR A 37 15.61 -6.09 -5.23
CA THR A 37 15.92 -4.77 -4.72
C THR A 37 14.65 -3.93 -4.79
N SER A 38 14.32 -3.26 -3.69
CA SER A 38 13.26 -2.26 -3.66
C SER A 38 13.83 -0.90 -3.32
N VAL A 39 13.42 0.11 -4.08
CA VAL A 39 13.72 1.52 -3.84
C VAL A 39 12.39 2.22 -3.62
N ASP A 40 12.21 2.80 -2.44
CA ASP A 40 10.99 3.51 -2.05
C ASP A 40 11.35 4.97 -1.75
N THR A 41 10.61 5.89 -2.35
CA THR A 41 10.59 7.29 -1.95
C THR A 41 9.24 7.58 -1.36
N PHE A 42 9.20 8.20 -0.19
CA PHE A 42 7.95 8.56 0.46
C PHE A 42 8.07 9.95 1.08
N SER A 43 6.95 10.66 1.11
CA SER A 43 6.78 11.95 1.76
C SER A 43 5.50 11.89 2.58
N ASN A 44 5.59 12.22 3.86
CA ASN A 44 4.45 12.24 4.76
C ASN A 44 4.38 13.59 5.47
N LEU A 45 3.47 14.43 5.01
CA LEU A 45 3.18 15.74 5.57
C LEU A 45 1.89 15.63 6.38
N ASN A 46 1.95 16.00 7.66
CA ASN A 46 0.79 16.10 8.52
C ASN A 46 0.86 17.35 9.39
N PHE A 47 -0.01 18.31 9.10
CA PHE A 47 -0.24 19.52 9.85
C PHE A 47 -1.65 19.47 10.43
N PHE A 48 -1.76 19.20 11.74
CA PHE A 48 -3.04 19.19 12.47
C PHE A 48 -4.11 18.26 11.87
N GLY A 49 -3.69 17.10 11.32
CA GLY A 49 -4.55 16.12 10.68
C GLY A 49 -4.85 16.41 9.21
N TYR A 50 -4.18 17.40 8.61
CA TYR A 50 -4.26 17.71 7.19
C TYR A 50 -2.89 17.59 6.54
N GLY A 51 -2.82 17.08 5.32
CA GLY A 51 -1.57 17.02 4.58
C GLY A 51 -1.62 16.01 3.45
N ALA A 52 -0.51 15.33 3.21
CA ALA A 52 -0.37 14.41 2.09
C ALA A 52 0.61 13.29 2.39
N ASN A 53 0.29 12.10 1.87
CA ASN A 53 1.15 10.94 1.83
C ASN A 53 1.39 10.61 0.36
N THR A 54 2.59 10.90 -0.12
CA THR A 54 2.98 10.65 -1.50
C THR A 54 4.22 9.78 -1.55
N GLY A 55 4.38 9.04 -2.63
CA GLY A 55 5.56 8.22 -2.77
C GLY A 55 5.58 7.41 -4.04
N PHE A 56 6.67 6.69 -4.20
CA PHE A 56 6.90 5.82 -5.32
C PHE A 56 7.86 4.73 -4.89
N LYS A 57 7.42 3.49 -5.08
CA LYS A 57 8.24 2.32 -4.84
C LYS A 57 8.48 1.55 -6.13
N VAL A 58 9.73 1.22 -6.40
CA VAL A 58 10.13 0.32 -7.49
C VAL A 58 10.66 -0.96 -6.84
N LYS A 59 10.14 -2.12 -7.23
CA LYS A 59 10.70 -3.42 -6.85
C LYS A 59 11.19 -4.10 -8.12
N GLY A 60 12.44 -4.56 -8.13
CA GLY A 60 13.03 -5.22 -9.28
C GLY A 60 13.92 -6.39 -8.88
N GLY A 61 13.82 -7.50 -9.60
CA GLY A 61 14.63 -8.69 -9.41
C GLY A 61 14.24 -9.83 -10.36
N ASP A 62 14.72 -11.03 -10.07
CA ASP A 62 14.48 -12.23 -10.91
C ASP A 62 13.00 -12.64 -10.98
N SER A 63 12.18 -12.12 -10.07
CA SER A 63 10.74 -12.33 -9.98
C SER A 63 9.91 -11.33 -10.79
N GLY A 64 10.49 -10.22 -11.25
CA GLY A 64 9.75 -9.19 -11.96
C GLY A 64 10.20 -7.76 -11.69
N LEU A 65 9.38 -6.83 -12.20
CA LEU A 65 9.52 -5.39 -12.00
C LEU A 65 8.14 -4.80 -11.71
N THR A 66 7.97 -4.18 -10.55
CA THR A 66 6.75 -3.47 -10.17
C THR A 66 7.03 -2.03 -9.80
N LEU A 67 6.07 -1.17 -10.13
CA LEU A 67 6.00 0.24 -9.81
C LEU A 67 4.77 0.48 -8.94
N GLU A 68 4.97 1.10 -7.79
CA GLU A 68 3.95 1.32 -6.77
C GLU A 68 3.88 2.81 -6.42
N PRO A 69 3.24 3.64 -7.26
CA PRO A 69 2.96 5.03 -6.91
C PRO A 69 1.94 5.11 -5.76
N ARG A 70 2.17 6.07 -4.86
CA ARG A 70 1.24 6.44 -3.78
C ARG A 70 0.91 7.91 -3.87
N ASN A 71 -0.38 8.23 -3.87
CA ASN A 71 -0.86 9.61 -3.92
C ASN A 71 -2.13 9.74 -3.06
N GLU A 72 -1.95 10.14 -1.81
CA GLU A 72 -3.03 10.34 -0.86
C GLU A 72 -2.93 11.73 -0.24
N ILE A 73 -4.10 12.33 0.01
CA ILE A 73 -4.25 13.48 0.89
C ILE A 73 -4.75 12.98 2.24
N LEU A 74 -4.27 13.62 3.30
CA LEU A 74 -4.72 13.42 4.66
C LEU A 74 -5.72 14.53 4.98
N VAL A 75 -6.94 14.18 5.37
CA VAL A 75 -7.98 15.12 5.78
C VAL A 75 -8.58 14.63 7.09
N LYS A 76 -8.42 15.41 8.16
CA LYS A 76 -8.84 15.05 9.53
C LYS A 76 -8.33 13.66 9.96
N ASN A 77 -7.05 13.38 9.70
CA ASN A 77 -6.40 12.10 9.97
C ASN A 77 -6.93 10.91 9.16
N LYS A 78 -7.65 11.15 8.05
CA LYS A 78 -8.10 10.09 7.15
C LYS A 78 -7.53 10.26 5.75
N ASN A 79 -7.16 9.15 5.12
CA ASN A 79 -6.56 9.16 3.79
C ASN A 79 -7.63 9.18 2.71
N TYR A 80 -7.39 10.01 1.69
CA TYR A 80 -8.17 10.07 0.48
C TYR A 80 -7.23 10.06 -0.71
N GLY A 81 -7.39 9.14 -1.66
CA GLY A 81 -6.49 9.07 -2.80
C GLY A 81 -6.44 7.72 -3.46
N VAL A 82 -5.49 7.58 -4.38
CA VAL A 82 -5.31 6.36 -5.16
C VAL A 82 -3.86 5.93 -5.06
N ASN A 83 -3.69 4.68 -4.64
CA ASN A 83 -2.42 3.97 -4.73
C ASN A 83 -2.56 2.91 -5.80
N SER A 84 -1.50 2.65 -6.55
CA SER A 84 -1.57 1.65 -7.63
C SER A 84 -0.32 0.81 -7.65
N THR A 85 -0.43 -0.36 -8.27
CA THR A 85 0.69 -1.22 -8.66
C THR A 85 0.63 -1.44 -10.15
N PHE A 86 1.74 -1.27 -10.85
CA PHE A 86 1.89 -1.58 -12.26
C PHE A 86 3.18 -2.34 -12.48
N GLY A 87 3.13 -3.50 -13.11
CA GLY A 87 4.35 -4.25 -13.32
C GLY A 87 4.15 -5.56 -14.05
N PHE A 88 5.26 -6.28 -14.10
CA PHE A 88 5.31 -7.65 -14.55
C PHE A 88 5.87 -8.50 -13.41
N GLU A 89 5.12 -9.53 -13.03
CA GLU A 89 5.55 -10.59 -12.13
C GLU A 89 5.70 -11.88 -12.93
N LYS A 90 6.84 -12.56 -12.81
CA LYS A 90 7.15 -13.78 -13.56
C LYS A 90 6.09 -14.88 -13.41
N GLU A 91 5.47 -14.97 -12.24
CA GLU A 91 4.47 -15.99 -11.91
C GLU A 91 3.04 -15.59 -12.33
N LYS A 92 2.71 -14.30 -12.28
CA LYS A 92 1.34 -13.80 -12.49
C LYS A 92 1.14 -13.07 -13.81
N GLY A 93 2.22 -12.78 -14.54
CA GLY A 93 2.18 -11.96 -15.75
C GLY A 93 2.07 -10.47 -15.40
N ILE A 94 1.14 -9.77 -16.05
CA ILE A 94 0.95 -8.34 -15.83
C ILE A 94 0.22 -8.13 -14.49
N ALA A 95 0.84 -7.35 -13.60
CA ALA A 95 0.26 -6.92 -12.34
C ALA A 95 -0.28 -5.50 -12.50
N VAL A 96 -1.59 -5.33 -12.36
CA VAL A 96 -2.24 -4.01 -12.27
C VAL A 96 -3.23 -4.05 -11.12
N ASP A 97 -2.92 -3.30 -10.07
CA ASP A 97 -3.77 -3.16 -8.88
C ASP A 97 -3.97 -1.68 -8.57
N SER A 98 -5.07 -1.34 -7.91
CA SER A 98 -5.33 0.02 -7.44
C SER A 98 -6.19 0.02 -6.20
N ASP A 99 -5.73 0.69 -5.15
CA ASP A 99 -6.46 0.90 -3.92
C ASP A 99 -6.93 2.34 -3.85
N VAL A 100 -8.22 2.54 -3.63
CA VAL A 100 -8.83 3.87 -3.49
C VAL A 100 -9.20 4.09 -2.03
N SER A 101 -8.42 4.92 -1.35
CA SER A 101 -8.68 5.36 0.02
C SER A 101 -9.77 6.45 0.00
N ALA A 102 -10.82 6.27 0.81
CA ALA A 102 -11.96 7.18 0.92
C ALA A 102 -12.37 7.36 2.39
N GLY A 103 -11.44 7.85 3.20
CA GLY A 103 -11.67 8.06 4.62
C GLY A 103 -11.53 6.77 5.41
N ASP A 104 -12.67 6.22 5.87
CA ASP A 104 -12.71 4.96 6.62
C ASP A 104 -12.80 3.72 5.73
N ASN A 105 -12.95 3.92 4.41
CA ASN A 105 -13.08 2.85 3.44
C ASN A 105 -11.86 2.83 2.53
N THR A 106 -11.45 1.64 2.11
CA THR A 106 -10.47 1.43 1.06
C THR A 106 -11.07 0.44 0.07
N PHE A 107 -11.09 0.81 -1.21
CA PHE A 107 -11.66 0.00 -2.28
C PHE A 107 -10.56 -0.59 -3.13
N HIS A 108 -10.56 -1.91 -3.31
CA HIS A 108 -9.51 -2.66 -3.98
C HIS A 108 -9.94 -3.01 -5.40
N GLY A 109 -9.29 -2.39 -6.37
CA GLY A 109 -9.43 -2.62 -7.79
C GLY A 109 -8.16 -3.19 -8.40
N GLY A 110 -8.23 -3.50 -9.70
CA GLY A 110 -7.15 -4.16 -10.42
C GLY A 110 -7.68 -5.22 -11.37
N LEU A 111 -6.77 -5.81 -12.15
CA LEU A 111 -7.10 -6.89 -13.06
C LEU A 111 -7.65 -8.09 -12.28
N GLY A 112 -8.89 -8.47 -12.58
CA GLY A 112 -9.58 -9.60 -11.92
C GLY A 112 -10.19 -9.27 -10.55
N LYS A 113 -10.13 -8.00 -10.10
CA LYS A 113 -10.70 -7.53 -8.83
C LYS A 113 -11.94 -6.64 -9.02
N GLU A 114 -12.44 -6.50 -10.24
CA GLU A 114 -13.54 -5.59 -10.59
C GLU A 114 -14.81 -5.91 -9.79
N GLY A 115 -15.11 -7.20 -9.62
CA GLY A 115 -16.26 -7.65 -8.81
C GLY A 115 -16.10 -7.34 -7.32
N GLN A 116 -14.89 -7.48 -6.77
CA GLN A 116 -14.59 -7.12 -5.39
C GLN A 116 -14.77 -5.60 -5.19
N PHE A 117 -14.18 -4.79 -6.07
CA PHE A 117 -14.28 -3.35 -6.03
C PHE A 117 -15.74 -2.86 -5.99
N ILE A 118 -16.59 -3.37 -6.90
CA ILE A 118 -18.01 -3.00 -6.95
C ILE A 118 -18.74 -3.43 -5.67
N ASN A 119 -18.44 -4.62 -5.15
CA ASN A 119 -19.05 -5.12 -3.92
C ASN A 119 -18.67 -4.26 -2.70
N GLU A 120 -17.41 -3.86 -2.58
CA GLU A 120 -16.94 -3.00 -1.48
C GLU A 120 -17.60 -1.62 -1.52
N ILE A 121 -17.75 -1.02 -2.71
CA ILE A 121 -18.52 0.22 -2.91
C ILE A 121 -19.98 0.03 -2.48
N GLY A 122 -20.60 -1.08 -2.89
CA GLY A 122 -21.97 -1.41 -2.53
C GLY A 122 -22.16 -1.52 -1.02
N GLN A 123 -21.25 -2.22 -0.33
CA GLN A 123 -21.28 -2.37 1.12
C GLN A 123 -21.09 -1.02 1.84
N ALA A 124 -20.11 -0.23 1.44
CA ALA A 124 -19.87 1.09 2.01
C ALA A 124 -21.09 2.01 1.84
N THR A 125 -21.74 1.96 0.68
CA THR A 125 -22.96 2.75 0.40
C THR A 125 -24.14 2.29 1.27
N GLN A 126 -24.32 0.99 1.47
CA GLN A 126 -25.36 0.44 2.34
C GLN A 126 -25.14 0.82 3.81
N GLN A 127 -23.90 0.76 4.30
CA GLN A 127 -23.54 1.18 5.65
C GLN A 127 -23.86 2.66 5.87
N GLN A 128 -23.43 3.53 4.95
CA GLN A 128 -23.77 4.97 5.02
C GLN A 128 -25.28 5.22 4.97
N ALA A 129 -26.02 4.47 4.16
CA ALA A 129 -27.48 4.59 4.09
C ALA A 129 -28.16 4.14 5.40
N ALA A 130 -27.65 3.10 6.05
CA ALA A 130 -28.15 2.62 7.34
C ALA A 130 -27.87 3.63 8.46
N GLU A 131 -26.66 4.19 8.51
CA GLU A 131 -26.28 5.24 9.48
C GLU A 131 -27.14 6.50 9.32
N ARG A 132 -27.43 6.92 8.09
CA ARG A 132 -28.34 8.05 7.83
C ARG A 132 -29.77 7.80 8.31
N LYS A 133 -30.26 6.56 8.20
CA LYS A 133 -31.60 6.18 8.69
C LYS A 133 -31.67 6.03 10.21
N ALA A 134 -30.54 5.81 10.88
CA ALA A 134 -30.45 5.67 12.33
C ALA A 134 -30.43 7.01 13.09
N LEU A 135 -30.38 8.15 12.38
CA LEU A 135 -30.54 9.46 13.00
C LEU A 135 -32.01 9.62 13.48
N PRO A 136 -32.26 9.96 14.76
CA PRO A 136 -33.60 10.02 15.30
C PRO A 136 -34.44 11.12 14.63
N GLU A 137 -35.72 10.83 14.36
CA GLU A 137 -36.72 11.75 13.79
C GLU A 137 -36.95 13.03 14.64
N SER A 138 -36.28 13.20 15.77
CA SER A 138 -36.49 14.29 16.73
C SER A 138 -36.08 15.68 16.26
N VAL A 139 -35.57 15.85 15.03
CA VAL A 139 -35.29 17.18 14.45
C VAL A 139 -36.48 17.74 13.65
N GLY A 140 -37.55 16.95 13.45
CA GLY A 140 -38.71 17.33 12.64
C GLY A 140 -39.87 18.03 13.35
N LYS A 141 -39.78 18.30 14.66
CA LYS A 141 -40.80 19.06 15.41
C LYS A 141 -40.17 20.18 16.21
N LEU A 142 -39.83 21.26 15.53
CA LEU A 142 -39.87 22.59 16.15
C LEU A 142 -41.34 23.03 16.13
N GLY A 143 -41.87 23.33 17.31
CA GLY A 143 -43.21 23.88 17.49
C GLY A 143 -43.36 25.29 16.94
#